data_AF-A0A7V4T6E0-F1
#
_entry.id   AF-A0A7V4T6E0-F1
#
_cell.length_a   1.000
_cell.length_b   1.000
_cell.length_c   1.000
_cell.angle_alpha   90.00
_cell.angle_beta   90.00
_cell.angle_gamma   90.00
#
_symmetry.space_group_name_H-M   'P 1'
#
loop_
_entity.id
_entity.type
_entity.pdbx_description
1 polymer ?
#
loop_
_entity_poly.entity_id
_entity_poly.type
_entity_poly.pdbx_seq_one_letter_code
_entity_poly.pdbx_strand_id
1 'polypeptide(L)'
;MAQKITLSIPDLLHEKLKEWRTSFNFSKMFQDALTEAIQKKEAFQKRFSEDFEIPEIIKRLKHEKLIWEKKYYKLGKSEGLQWAKTAHYEDLLYVLQFNGTYRLISDPKMNQYFEQIYQSTDFVKYSDSDSVDHEQMFIDGWFKGVLEFWDQIEGKI
;
A
#
# COMPACT_ATOMS: atom_id res chain seq x y z
N MET A 1 -21.59 15.98 39.74
CA MET A 1 -20.57 15.44 40.67
C MET A 1 -19.20 15.75 40.08
N ALA A 2 -18.29 16.38 40.82
CA ALA A 2 -16.96 16.75 40.30
C ALA A 2 -15.91 15.76 40.84
N GLN A 3 -15.20 15.09 39.94
CA GLN A 3 -14.05 14.23 40.28
C GLN A 3 -12.75 15.02 40.09
N LYS A 4 -11.82 14.90 41.04
CA LYS A 4 -10.50 15.51 40.91
C LYS A 4 -9.65 14.67 39.96
N ILE A 5 -9.20 15.29 38.88
CA ILE A 5 -8.27 14.71 37.91
C ILE A 5 -6.94 15.43 38.07
N THR A 6 -5.85 14.69 38.25
CA THR A 6 -4.49 15.25 38.29
C THR A 6 -3.94 15.32 36.87
N LEU A 7 -3.66 16.52 36.38
CA LEU A 7 -3.14 16.75 35.03
C LEU A 7 -1.70 17.28 35.12
N SER A 8 -0.81 16.71 34.30
CA SER A 8 0.53 17.23 34.13
C SER A 8 0.49 18.45 33.23
N ILE A 9 0.98 19.58 33.71
CA ILE A 9 0.98 20.86 33.00
C ILE A 9 2.44 21.33 32.85
N PRO A 10 2.85 21.88 31.69
CA PRO A 10 4.18 22.46 31.51
C PRO A 10 4.51 23.55 32.55
N ASP A 11 5.76 23.59 33.03
CA ASP A 11 6.19 24.49 34.11
C ASP A 11 5.91 25.98 33.82
N LEU A 12 6.06 26.38 32.55
CA LEU A 12 5.74 27.73 32.05
C LEU A 12 4.26 28.14 32.26
N LEU A 13 3.34 27.18 32.14
CA LEU A 13 1.92 27.41 32.37
C LEU A 13 1.62 27.41 33.87
N HIS A 14 2.29 26.55 34.64
CA HIS A 14 2.11 26.50 36.09
C HIS A 14 2.50 27.81 36.80
N GLU A 15 3.59 28.46 36.41
CA GLU A 15 4.01 29.75 36.98
C GLU A 15 3.02 30.88 36.64
N LYS A 16 2.53 30.93 35.40
CA LYS A 16 1.48 31.90 35.00
C LYS A 16 0.15 31.64 35.70
N LEU A 17 -0.20 30.38 35.99
CA LEU A 17 -1.41 30.03 36.74
C LEU A 17 -1.33 30.44 38.21
N LYS A 18 -0.13 30.45 38.82
CA LYS A 18 0.07 30.94 40.19
C LYS A 18 -0.17 32.46 40.30
N GLU A 19 0.35 33.23 39.35
CA GLU A 19 0.20 34.70 39.33
C GLU A 19 -1.26 35.14 39.22
N TRP A 20 -2.08 34.37 38.49
CA TRP A 20 -3.48 34.73 38.20
C TRP A 20 -4.49 33.94 39.05
N ARG A 21 -4.00 33.19 40.04
CA ARG A 21 -4.75 32.25 40.90
C ARG A 21 -5.97 32.87 41.58
N THR A 22 -5.87 34.14 41.95
CA THR A 22 -6.89 34.92 42.68
C THR A 22 -7.91 35.61 41.77
N SER A 23 -7.62 35.75 40.48
CA SER A 23 -8.46 36.49 39.53
C SER A 23 -9.34 35.60 38.66
N PHE A 24 -8.96 34.33 38.47
CA PHE A 24 -9.70 33.40 37.62
C PHE A 24 -10.22 32.18 38.36
N ASN A 25 -11.44 31.77 38.02
CA ASN A 25 -11.95 30.46 38.42
C ASN A 25 -11.42 29.40 37.44
N PHE A 26 -10.18 28.95 37.68
CA PHE A 26 -9.51 27.97 36.83
C PHE A 26 -10.30 26.69 36.67
N SER A 27 -10.95 26.20 37.74
CA SER A 27 -11.77 24.99 37.63
C SER A 27 -12.87 25.14 36.59
N LYS A 28 -13.55 26.30 36.57
CA LYS A 28 -14.60 26.58 35.59
C LYS A 28 -14.03 26.77 34.18
N MET A 29 -12.94 27.53 34.04
CA MET A 29 -12.29 27.79 32.76
C MET A 29 -11.73 26.51 32.11
N PHE A 30 -11.12 25.62 32.90
CA PHE A 30 -10.66 24.32 32.42
C PHE A 30 -11.83 23.41 32.05
N GLN A 31 -12.92 23.40 32.83
CA GLN A 31 -14.13 22.64 32.49
C GLN A 31 -14.74 23.13 31.18
N ASP A 32 -14.85 24.45 30.99
CA ASP A 32 -15.43 25.05 29.79
C ASP A 32 -14.55 24.76 28.56
N ALA A 33 -13.23 24.97 28.66
CA ALA A 33 -12.29 24.70 27.58
C ALA A 33 -12.20 23.20 27.22
N LEU A 34 -12.23 22.31 28.23
CA LEU A 34 -12.22 20.87 28.01
C LEU A 34 -13.54 20.42 27.36
N THR A 35 -14.68 20.96 27.81
CA THR A 35 -16.00 20.67 27.23
C THR A 35 -16.05 21.11 25.77
N GLU A 36 -15.56 22.31 25.46
CA GLU A 36 -15.49 22.80 24.08
C GLU A 36 -14.55 21.96 23.20
N ALA A 37 -13.39 21.55 23.73
CA ALA A 37 -12.46 20.69 23.01
C ALA A 37 -13.03 19.30 22.73
N ILE A 38 -13.74 18.72 23.71
CA ILE A 38 -14.44 17.43 23.55
C ILE A 38 -15.57 17.58 22.53
N GLN A 39 -16.41 18.60 22.63
CA GLN A 39 -17.49 18.85 21.67
C GLN A 39 -16.97 19.06 20.25
N LYS A 40 -15.85 19.79 20.07
CA LYS A 40 -15.20 19.94 18.76
C LYS A 40 -14.71 18.60 18.22
N LYS A 41 -14.11 17.76 19.06
CA LYS A 41 -13.62 16.43 18.66
C LYS A 41 -14.76 15.48 18.32
N GLU A 42 -15.85 15.50 19.09
CA GLU A 42 -17.05 14.71 18.84
C GLU A 42 -17.81 15.19 17.60
N ALA A 43 -17.93 16.51 17.38
CA ALA A 43 -18.53 17.07 16.18
C ALA A 43 -17.70 16.76 14.93
N PHE A 44 -16.37 16.78 15.04
CA PHE A 44 -15.49 16.32 13.98
C PHE A 44 -15.75 14.84 13.69
N GLN A 45 -15.67 13.95 14.69
CA GLN A 45 -15.95 12.52 14.51
C GLN A 45 -17.36 12.23 13.96
N LYS A 46 -18.39 12.96 14.41
CA LYS A 46 -19.74 12.86 13.86
C LYS A 46 -19.81 13.26 12.40
N ARG A 47 -19.19 14.38 12.00
CA ARG A 47 -19.09 14.76 10.58
C ARG A 47 -18.39 13.69 9.73
N PHE A 48 -17.31 13.08 10.24
CA PHE A 48 -16.67 11.95 9.54
C PHE A 48 -17.54 10.68 9.48
N SER A 49 -18.48 10.52 10.41
CA SER A 49 -19.36 9.35 10.47
C SER A 49 -20.68 9.55 9.71
N GLU A 50 -21.14 10.80 9.57
CA GLU A 50 -22.40 11.18 8.92
C GLU A 50 -22.21 11.61 7.46
N ASP A 51 -21.12 12.31 7.11
CA ASP A 51 -20.91 12.83 5.75
C ASP A 51 -20.03 11.94 4.87
N PHE A 52 -19.30 11.00 5.46
CA PHE A 52 -18.48 10.07 4.71
C PHE A 52 -18.93 8.65 4.96
N GLU A 53 -19.37 7.99 3.90
CA GLU A 53 -19.39 6.54 3.80
C GLU A 53 -17.94 6.01 3.77
N ILE A 54 -17.09 6.38 4.74
CA ILE A 54 -15.71 5.90 4.86
C ILE A 54 -15.65 4.38 4.74
N PRO A 55 -16.58 3.60 5.35
CA PRO A 55 -16.61 2.16 5.14
C PRO A 55 -16.87 1.75 3.68
N GLU A 56 -17.68 2.50 2.94
CA GLU A 56 -17.99 2.26 1.52
C GLU A 56 -16.84 2.68 0.61
N ILE A 57 -16.22 3.83 0.86
CA ILE A 57 -15.00 4.28 0.18
C ILE A 57 -13.87 3.28 0.40
N ILE A 58 -13.68 2.79 1.64
CA ILE A 58 -12.70 1.74 1.93
C ILE A 58 -13.04 0.44 1.18
N LYS A 59 -14.31 0.03 1.15
CA LYS A 59 -14.74 -1.15 0.38
C LYS A 59 -14.45 -0.98 -1.12
N ARG A 60 -14.79 0.18 -1.69
CA ARG A 60 -14.53 0.52 -3.10
C ARG A 60 -13.03 0.48 -3.40
N LEU A 61 -12.22 1.18 -2.61
CA LEU A 61 -10.76 1.22 -2.79
C LEU A 61 -10.10 -0.16 -2.61
N LYS A 62 -10.58 -0.98 -1.67
CA LYS A 62 -10.13 -2.38 -1.53
C LYS A 62 -10.46 -3.21 -2.78
N HIS A 63 -11.65 -3.03 -3.34
CA HIS A 63 -12.07 -3.73 -4.54
C HIS A 63 -11.28 -3.28 -5.77
N GLU A 64 -11.10 -1.97 -5.94
CA GLU A 64 -10.26 -1.38 -6.99
C GLU A 64 -8.82 -1.85 -6.89
N LYS A 65 -8.23 -1.84 -5.69
CA LYS A 65 -6.89 -2.39 -5.43
C LYS A 65 -6.81 -3.84 -5.90
N LEU A 66 -7.74 -4.69 -5.49
CA LEU A 66 -7.74 -6.12 -5.85
C LEU A 66 -7.90 -6.35 -7.35
N ILE A 67 -8.75 -5.59 -8.04
CA ILE A 67 -8.88 -5.63 -9.50
C ILE A 67 -7.57 -5.24 -10.16
N TRP A 68 -6.94 -4.19 -9.64
CA TRP A 68 -5.73 -3.62 -10.20
C TRP A 68 -4.51 -4.53 -10.01
N GLU A 69 -4.35 -5.14 -8.83
CA GLU A 69 -3.37 -6.20 -8.56
C GLU A 69 -3.56 -7.40 -9.51
N LYS A 70 -4.82 -7.85 -9.67
CA LYS A 70 -5.15 -8.94 -10.61
C LYS A 70 -4.84 -8.58 -12.06
N LYS A 71 -4.90 -7.30 -12.44
CA LYS A 71 -4.61 -6.86 -13.80
C LYS A 71 -3.14 -7.09 -14.14
N TYR A 72 -2.22 -6.68 -13.28
CA TYR A 72 -0.78 -6.88 -13.51
C TYR A 72 -0.37 -8.34 -13.47
N TYR A 73 -0.92 -9.09 -12.50
CA TYR A 73 -0.70 -10.53 -12.44
C TYR A 73 -1.19 -11.25 -13.70
N LYS A 74 -2.38 -10.91 -14.21
CA LYS A 74 -2.91 -11.49 -15.46
C LYS A 74 -2.07 -11.11 -16.68
N LEU A 75 -1.63 -9.86 -16.74
CA LEU A 75 -0.79 -9.37 -17.81
C LEU A 75 0.57 -10.09 -17.82
N GLY A 76 1.21 -10.20 -16.66
CA GLY A 76 2.43 -10.99 -16.49
C GLY A 76 2.22 -12.42 -16.96
N LYS A 77 1.14 -13.07 -16.52
CA LYS A 77 0.82 -14.44 -16.92
C LYS A 77 0.66 -14.60 -18.44
N SER A 78 -0.02 -13.68 -19.12
CA SER A 78 -0.15 -13.76 -20.58
C SER A 78 1.19 -13.57 -21.28
N GLU A 79 2.01 -12.62 -20.82
CA GLU A 79 3.34 -12.36 -21.40
C GLU A 79 4.29 -13.55 -21.18
N GLY A 80 4.31 -14.14 -19.99
CA GLY A 80 5.11 -15.32 -19.68
C GLY A 80 4.75 -16.51 -20.54
N LEU A 81 3.46 -16.71 -20.80
CA LEU A 81 3.00 -17.77 -21.69
C LEU A 81 3.34 -17.52 -23.17
N GLN A 82 3.31 -16.26 -23.62
CA GLN A 82 3.75 -15.91 -24.99
C GLN A 82 5.25 -16.07 -25.17
N TRP A 83 6.03 -15.66 -24.18
CA TRP A 83 7.47 -15.87 -24.16
C TRP A 83 7.81 -17.36 -24.18
N ALA A 84 7.20 -18.16 -23.31
CA ALA A 84 7.48 -19.60 -23.23
C ALA A 84 7.20 -20.36 -24.54
N LYS A 85 6.22 -19.89 -25.34
CA LYS A 85 5.94 -20.45 -26.69
C LYS A 85 7.04 -20.19 -27.72
N THR A 86 7.79 -19.11 -27.56
CA THR A 86 8.82 -18.66 -28.51
C THR A 86 10.24 -18.88 -27.99
N ALA A 87 10.39 -19.11 -26.69
CA ALA A 87 11.66 -19.37 -26.04
C ALA A 87 12.27 -20.69 -26.49
N HIS A 88 13.60 -20.70 -26.61
CA HIS A 88 14.34 -21.92 -26.84
C HIS A 88 14.39 -22.77 -25.56
N TYR A 89 14.55 -24.08 -25.72
CA TYR A 89 14.60 -25.03 -24.60
C TYR A 89 15.64 -24.65 -23.53
N GLU A 90 16.82 -24.21 -23.96
CA GLU A 90 17.89 -23.76 -23.05
C GLU A 90 17.49 -22.52 -22.24
N ASP A 91 16.81 -21.56 -22.86
CA ASP A 91 16.33 -20.34 -22.19
C ASP A 91 15.21 -20.66 -21.20
N LEU A 92 14.37 -21.62 -21.56
CA LEU A 92 13.25 -22.08 -20.74
C LEU A 92 13.77 -22.78 -19.48
N LEU A 93 14.76 -23.68 -19.61
CA LEU A 93 15.45 -24.27 -18.46
C LEU A 93 16.20 -23.24 -17.62
N TYR A 94 16.87 -22.27 -18.27
CA TYR A 94 17.60 -21.21 -17.58
C TYR A 94 16.68 -20.44 -16.63
N VAL A 95 15.52 -20.01 -17.12
CA VAL A 95 14.53 -19.27 -16.33
C VAL A 95 13.96 -20.14 -15.21
N LEU A 96 13.62 -21.40 -15.49
CA LEU A 96 13.04 -22.31 -14.49
C LEU A 96 14.02 -22.64 -13.35
N GLN A 97 15.32 -22.69 -13.64
CA GLN A 97 16.37 -22.97 -12.65
C GLN A 97 16.94 -21.70 -12.01
N PHE A 98 16.46 -20.53 -12.39
CA PHE A 98 17.00 -19.26 -11.90
C PHE A 98 16.67 -19.03 -10.42
N ASN A 99 17.70 -18.97 -9.58
CA ASN A 99 17.55 -18.70 -8.15
C ASN A 99 17.35 -17.20 -7.89
N GLY A 100 16.09 -16.78 -7.94
CA GLY A 100 15.66 -15.44 -7.56
C GLY A 100 14.73 -14.81 -8.58
N THR A 101 13.46 -15.21 -8.58
CA THR A 101 12.43 -14.80 -9.56
C THR A 101 12.43 -13.29 -9.83
N TYR A 102 12.53 -12.45 -8.79
CA TYR A 102 12.53 -10.99 -8.95
C TYR A 102 13.85 -10.40 -9.45
N ARG A 103 14.97 -11.12 -9.30
CA ARG A 103 16.27 -10.73 -9.86
C ARG A 103 16.37 -11.00 -11.36
N LEU A 104 15.44 -11.78 -11.91
CA LEU A 104 15.39 -12.09 -13.34
C LEU A 104 15.16 -10.83 -14.19
N ILE A 105 14.49 -9.81 -13.63
CA ILE A 105 14.33 -8.50 -14.30
C ILE A 105 15.69 -7.86 -14.57
N SER A 106 16.60 -7.93 -13.61
CA SER A 106 17.93 -7.33 -13.70
C SER A 106 18.99 -8.29 -14.27
N ASP A 107 18.57 -9.48 -14.72
CA ASP A 107 19.48 -10.48 -15.26
C ASP A 107 19.99 -10.03 -16.64
N PRO A 108 21.31 -10.08 -16.93
CA PRO A 108 21.85 -9.60 -18.20
C PRO A 108 21.24 -10.24 -19.45
N LYS A 109 20.75 -11.48 -19.35
CA LYS A 109 20.15 -12.22 -20.47
C LYS A 109 18.69 -11.85 -20.69
N MET A 110 17.96 -11.53 -19.61
CA MET A 110 16.52 -11.28 -19.65
C MET A 110 16.14 -9.79 -19.50
N ASN A 111 17.06 -8.93 -19.05
CA ASN A 111 16.79 -7.52 -18.80
C ASN A 111 16.25 -6.80 -20.05
N GLN A 112 16.86 -7.03 -21.21
CA GLN A 112 16.40 -6.40 -22.45
C GLN A 112 14.96 -6.78 -22.81
N TYR A 113 14.56 -8.04 -22.56
CA TYR A 113 13.19 -8.49 -22.78
C TYR A 113 12.21 -7.80 -21.83
N PHE A 114 12.56 -7.71 -20.54
CA PHE A 114 11.72 -7.03 -19.56
C PHE A 114 11.65 -5.51 -19.79
N GLU A 115 12.76 -4.85 -20.14
CA GLU A 115 12.79 -3.43 -20.50
C GLU A 115 11.84 -3.12 -21.66
N GLN A 116 11.83 -3.94 -22.71
CA GLN A 116 10.91 -3.77 -23.84
C GLN A 116 9.44 -3.92 -23.43
N ILE A 117 9.15 -4.87 -22.56
CA ILE A 117 7.80 -5.04 -22.03
C ILE A 117 7.42 -3.84 -21.17
N TYR A 118 8.27 -3.41 -20.24
CA TYR A 118 7.98 -2.27 -19.37
C TYR A 118 7.84 -0.95 -20.13
N GLN A 119 8.52 -0.78 -21.27
CA GLN A 119 8.32 0.37 -22.16
C GLN A 119 7.03 0.29 -22.98
N SER A 120 6.63 -0.91 -23.42
CA SER A 120 5.41 -1.12 -24.21
C SER A 120 4.13 -1.16 -23.36
N THR A 121 4.28 -1.50 -22.09
CA THR A 121 3.19 -1.50 -21.11
C THR A 121 3.24 -0.23 -20.27
N ASP A 122 2.07 0.25 -19.81
CA ASP A 122 1.92 1.54 -19.10
C ASP A 122 2.56 1.54 -17.68
N PHE A 123 3.54 0.67 -17.41
CA PHE A 123 4.26 0.53 -16.13
C PHE A 123 5.14 1.73 -15.81
N VAL A 124 5.63 2.45 -16.82
CA VAL A 124 6.45 3.66 -16.65
C VAL A 124 5.77 4.70 -15.76
N LYS A 125 4.43 4.75 -15.75
CA LYS A 125 3.64 5.69 -14.93
C LYS A 125 3.79 5.51 -13.41
N TYR A 126 4.30 4.37 -12.95
CA TYR A 126 4.41 4.06 -11.51
C TYR A 126 5.85 3.88 -11.02
N SER A 127 6.84 3.94 -11.93
CA SER A 127 8.27 3.71 -11.67
C SER A 127 8.94 4.67 -10.68
N ASP A 128 8.28 5.80 -10.36
CA ASP A 128 8.84 6.89 -9.53
C ASP A 128 8.30 6.89 -8.08
N SER A 129 7.38 5.99 -7.76
CA SER A 129 6.99 5.70 -6.37
C SER A 129 7.67 4.42 -5.92
N ASP A 130 7.86 4.19 -4.62
CA ASP A 130 8.35 2.95 -4.02
C ASP A 130 7.43 1.72 -4.33
N SER A 131 7.13 1.46 -5.60
CA SER A 131 6.10 0.59 -6.14
C SER A 131 6.60 -0.84 -6.30
N VAL A 132 7.21 -1.34 -5.24
CA VAL A 132 7.72 -2.71 -5.15
C VAL A 132 6.62 -3.75 -5.47
N ASP A 133 5.34 -3.41 -5.28
CA ASP A 133 4.22 -4.32 -5.47
C ASP A 133 3.89 -4.67 -6.94
N HIS A 134 4.02 -3.75 -7.91
CA HIS A 134 3.49 -4.01 -9.27
C HIS A 134 4.43 -4.86 -10.12
N GLU A 135 5.73 -4.59 -10.03
CA GLU A 135 6.75 -5.39 -10.70
C GLU A 135 6.77 -6.81 -10.14
N GLN A 136 6.66 -6.97 -8.82
CA GLN A 136 6.57 -8.29 -8.19
C GLN A 136 5.34 -9.07 -8.67
N MET A 137 4.15 -8.45 -8.66
CA MET A 137 2.93 -9.10 -9.14
C MET A 137 3.00 -9.47 -10.63
N PHE A 138 3.62 -8.62 -11.44
CA PHE A 138 3.85 -8.92 -12.85
C PHE A 138 4.78 -10.12 -13.02
N ILE A 139 5.91 -10.15 -12.31
CA ILE A 139 6.88 -11.24 -12.38
C ILE A 139 6.31 -12.55 -11.84
N ASP A 140 5.55 -12.51 -10.76
CA ASP A 140 4.84 -13.68 -10.23
C ASP A 140 3.87 -14.25 -11.26
N GLY A 141 3.11 -13.37 -11.91
CA GLY A 141 2.24 -13.74 -13.02
C GLY A 141 3.03 -14.36 -14.17
N TRP A 142 4.12 -13.70 -14.59
CA TRP A 142 4.97 -14.11 -15.70
C TRP A 142 5.58 -15.49 -15.46
N PHE A 143 6.20 -15.71 -14.30
CA PHE A 143 6.81 -16.98 -13.95
C PHE A 143 5.76 -18.10 -13.88
N LYS A 144 4.56 -17.80 -13.37
CA LYS A 144 3.45 -18.76 -13.39
C LYS A 144 3.01 -19.10 -14.82
N GLY A 145 2.99 -18.13 -15.73
CA GLY A 145 2.71 -18.38 -17.15
C GLY A 145 3.74 -19.32 -17.79
N VAL A 146 5.03 -19.12 -17.50
CA VAL A 146 6.13 -19.98 -17.96
C VAL A 146 6.03 -21.38 -17.37
N LEU A 147 5.81 -21.49 -16.06
CA LEU A 147 5.64 -22.78 -15.38
C LEU A 147 4.44 -23.58 -15.89
N GLU A 148 3.28 -22.94 -16.07
CA GLU A 148 2.09 -23.61 -16.59
C GLU A 148 2.31 -24.11 -18.03
N PHE A 149 3.09 -23.39 -18.83
CA PHE A 149 3.47 -23.85 -20.15
C PHE A 149 4.43 -25.05 -20.06
N TRP A 150 5.46 -24.97 -19.21
CA TRP A 150 6.43 -26.05 -19.00
C TRP A 150 5.78 -27.36 -18.53
N ASP A 151 4.90 -27.31 -17.53
CA ASP A 151 4.18 -28.47 -17.00
C ASP A 151 3.36 -29.22 -18.08
N GLN A 152 2.86 -28.50 -19.09
CA GLN A 152 2.12 -29.10 -20.21
C GLN A 152 3.00 -29.77 -21.27
N ILE A 153 4.27 -29.38 -21.36
CA ILE A 153 5.21 -29.84 -22.40
C ILE A 153 6.27 -30.79 -21.86
N GLU A 154 6.68 -30.69 -20.59
CA GLU A 154 7.75 -31.50 -20.00
C GLU A 154 7.49 -33.01 -20.14
N GLY A 155 6.23 -33.44 -19.99
CA GLY A 155 5.85 -34.85 -20.20
C GLY A 155 5.81 -35.32 -21.66
N LYS A 156 6.07 -34.44 -22.64
CA LYS A 156 5.98 -34.72 -24.09
C LYS A 156 7.31 -34.55 -24.82
N ILE A 157 8.36 -34.13 -24.13
CA ILE A 157 9.71 -33.88 -24.65
C ILE A 157 10.63 -34.96 -24.06
#